data_AF-A0A936J8X4-F1
#
_entry.id   AF-A0A936J8X4-F1
#
_cell.length_a   1.000
_cell.length_b   1.000
_cell.length_c   1.000
_cell.angle_alpha   90.00
_cell.angle_beta   90.00
_cell.angle_gamma   90.00
#
_symmetry.space_group_name_H-M   'P 1'
#
loop_
_entity.id
_entity.type
_entity.pdbx_description
1 polymer ?
#
loop_
_entity_poly.entity_id
_entity_poly.type
_entity_poly.pdbx_seq_one_letter_code
_entity_poly.pdbx_strand_id
1 'polypeptide(L)'
;MRLGRDGPSHRFPAAEQCPFAFEPRKDQTLSSNDSHLIEVMTRREELFRGRFLHAFRDAVRLPDGSASDREYLVHPGAVMVIPFLPGEDGAVRLVLERQYRYPIGEVMVEFPAGKLDPGEDRLACARRELQEETGFVALEWARAGVIHPVISYSTEFIEIWFARGLTLGERRLDAGEFLDVFTATPQQLAIWCREGVVTDAKTVAGLLWVQQVLSGAWTLDWHAPDAAATP
;
A
#
# COMPACT_ATOMS: atom_id res chain seq x y z
N MET A 1 -16.42 48.63 29.69
CA MET A 1 -16.63 48.45 28.24
C MET A 1 -16.28 47.01 27.91
N ARG A 2 -17.31 46.16 27.73
CA ARG A 2 -17.16 44.73 27.40
C ARG A 2 -16.92 44.63 25.89
N LEU A 3 -15.94 43.84 25.46
CA LEU A 3 -15.77 43.46 24.05
C LEU A 3 -16.27 42.02 23.91
N GLY A 4 -17.45 41.88 23.30
CA GLY A 4 -18.04 40.60 22.92
C GLY A 4 -17.29 39.99 21.74
N ARG A 5 -17.12 38.67 21.78
CA ARG A 5 -16.74 37.84 20.63
C ARG A 5 -17.93 36.97 20.28
N ASP A 6 -18.76 37.46 19.37
CA ASP A 6 -19.71 36.64 18.63
C ASP A 6 -19.05 36.25 17.30
N GLY A 7 -18.57 35.00 17.22
CA GLY A 7 -18.16 34.35 15.98
C GLY A 7 -19.20 33.31 15.58
N PRO A 8 -19.49 33.12 14.28
CA PRO A 8 -20.58 32.26 13.84
C PRO A 8 -20.28 30.79 14.18
N SER A 9 -21.17 30.19 14.96
CA SER A 9 -21.17 28.76 15.25
C SER A 9 -21.60 27.99 13.99
N HIS A 10 -20.63 27.57 13.18
CA HIS A 10 -20.87 26.54 12.17
C HIS A 10 -21.03 25.19 12.88
N ARG A 11 -22.28 24.82 13.16
CA ARG A 11 -22.64 23.43 13.50
C ARG A 11 -22.46 22.59 12.25
N PHE A 12 -21.42 21.77 12.21
CA PHE A 12 -21.31 20.70 11.23
C PHE A 12 -22.31 19.58 11.59
N PRO A 13 -22.95 18.95 10.59
CA PRO A 13 -23.90 17.86 10.83
C PRO A 13 -23.19 16.65 11.44
N ALA A 14 -23.96 15.86 12.21
CA ALA A 14 -23.51 14.68 12.91
C ALA A 14 -22.87 13.65 11.97
N ALA A 15 -21.89 12.92 12.50
CA ALA A 15 -21.14 11.87 11.83
C ALA A 15 -22.06 10.70 11.42
N GLU A 16 -22.53 10.71 10.17
CA GLU A 16 -23.06 9.52 9.52
C GLU A 16 -21.94 8.82 8.74
N GLN A 17 -21.54 7.66 9.26
CA GLN A 17 -20.97 6.49 8.59
C GLN A 17 -19.80 6.74 7.63
N CYS A 18 -18.58 6.69 8.20
CA CYS A 18 -17.38 6.43 7.41
C CYS A 18 -17.43 4.98 6.88
N PRO A 19 -17.40 4.74 5.56
CA PRO A 19 -17.41 3.38 4.98
C PRO A 19 -16.11 2.60 5.22
N PHE A 20 -15.11 3.22 5.84
CA PHE A 20 -13.80 2.65 6.18
C PHE A 20 -13.70 2.16 7.62
N ALA A 21 -14.82 1.81 8.25
CA ALA A 21 -14.77 1.14 9.54
C ALA A 21 -13.89 -0.11 9.40
N PHE A 22 -12.77 -0.15 10.12
CA PHE A 22 -12.01 -1.36 10.32
C PHE A 22 -12.95 -2.39 10.93
N GLU A 23 -13.48 -3.28 10.08
CA GLU A 23 -14.07 -4.51 10.53
C GLU A 23 -12.91 -5.49 10.70
N PRO A 24 -12.64 -5.98 11.93
CA PRO A 24 -11.71 -7.10 12.08
C PRO A 24 -12.18 -8.21 11.14
N ARG A 25 -11.25 -8.85 10.41
CA ARG A 25 -11.54 -9.93 9.45
C ARG A 25 -12.55 -10.92 10.06
N LYS A 26 -13.84 -10.77 9.73
CA LYS A 26 -14.92 -11.63 10.27
C LYS A 26 -14.84 -13.05 9.70
N ASP A 27 -14.08 -13.25 8.62
CA ASP A 27 -14.08 -14.46 7.81
C ASP A 27 -12.75 -15.23 7.80
N GLN A 28 -11.87 -14.96 8.77
CA GLN A 28 -10.92 -15.99 9.18
C GLN A 28 -11.49 -16.59 10.44
N THR A 29 -12.00 -17.82 10.35
CA THR A 29 -12.15 -18.69 11.52
C THR A 29 -10.78 -18.75 12.19
N LEU A 30 -10.56 -17.90 13.20
CA LEU A 30 -9.42 -18.01 14.09
C LEU A 30 -9.44 -19.45 14.58
N SER A 31 -8.36 -20.18 14.28
CA SER A 31 -8.19 -21.54 14.77
C SER A 31 -8.44 -21.53 16.28
N SER A 32 -9.25 -22.46 16.79
CA SER A 32 -9.57 -22.54 18.22
C SER A 32 -8.33 -22.57 19.13
N ASN A 33 -7.16 -22.91 18.57
CA ASN A 33 -5.88 -22.96 19.26
C ASN A 33 -5.27 -21.58 19.60
N ASP A 34 -5.63 -20.51 18.88
CA ASP A 34 -5.01 -19.19 19.06
C ASP A 34 -5.74 -18.31 20.07
N SER A 35 -6.80 -18.81 20.71
CA SER A 35 -7.61 -18.07 21.69
C SER A 35 -6.78 -17.41 22.81
N HIS A 36 -5.68 -18.03 23.20
CA HIS A 36 -4.72 -17.52 24.19
C HIS A 36 -3.93 -16.28 23.73
N LEU A 37 -4.07 -15.85 22.47
CA LEU A 37 -3.42 -14.68 21.86
C LEU A 37 -4.42 -13.58 21.48
N ILE A 38 -5.73 -13.88 21.50
CA ILE A 38 -6.76 -12.97 20.97
C ILE A 38 -7.20 -11.96 22.02
N GLU A 39 -7.09 -10.69 21.65
CA GLU A 39 -7.60 -9.56 22.42
C GLU A 39 -9.02 -9.22 22.00
N VAL A 40 -9.85 -8.76 22.94
CA VAL A 40 -11.21 -8.32 22.67
C VAL A 40 -11.32 -6.82 22.89
N MET A 41 -11.64 -6.08 21.83
CA MET A 41 -11.93 -4.65 21.93
C MET A 41 -13.17 -4.42 22.80
N THR A 42 -13.04 -3.53 23.79
CA THR A 42 -14.11 -3.17 24.73
C THR A 42 -14.61 -1.74 24.55
N ARG A 43 -13.76 -0.85 24.06
CA ARG A 43 -14.09 0.55 23.75
C ARG A 43 -13.16 1.07 22.65
N ARG A 44 -13.65 2.02 21.85
CA ARG A 44 -12.88 2.76 20.84
C ARG A 44 -12.97 4.26 21.09
N GLU A 45 -11.88 4.96 20.82
CA GLU A 45 -11.75 6.41 20.87
C GLU A 45 -11.02 6.91 19.62
N GLU A 46 -11.59 7.90 18.93
CA GLU A 46 -10.91 8.59 17.82
C GLU A 46 -9.97 9.65 18.39
N LEU A 47 -8.67 9.49 18.18
CA LEU A 47 -7.64 10.41 18.68
C LEU A 47 -7.39 11.57 17.71
N PHE A 48 -7.42 11.28 16.41
CA PHE A 48 -7.08 12.25 15.37
C PHE A 48 -7.70 11.89 14.02
N ARG A 49 -8.24 12.89 13.33
CA ARG A 49 -8.67 12.80 11.93
C ARG A 49 -8.12 13.97 11.13
N GLY A 50 -7.09 13.70 10.34
CA GLY A 50 -6.51 14.63 9.38
C GLY A 50 -6.99 14.35 7.96
N ARG A 51 -6.39 15.06 7.01
CA ARG A 51 -6.61 14.81 5.57
C ARG A 51 -6.02 13.48 5.09
N PHE A 52 -4.95 13.01 5.75
CA PHE A 52 -4.18 11.83 5.35
C PHE A 52 -4.11 10.77 6.45
N LEU A 53 -3.92 11.17 7.71
CA LEU A 53 -3.83 10.25 8.85
C LEU A 53 -5.14 10.20 9.64
N HIS A 54 -5.50 9.01 10.10
CA HIS A 54 -6.68 8.75 10.92
C HIS A 54 -6.29 7.78 12.05
N ALA A 55 -6.33 8.23 13.30
CA ALA A 55 -5.78 7.52 14.44
C ALA A 55 -6.83 7.21 15.51
N PHE A 56 -6.72 6.03 16.12
CA PHE A 56 -7.61 5.54 17.17
C PHE A 56 -6.83 5.02 18.37
N ARG A 57 -7.51 5.01 19.52
CA ARG A 57 -7.16 4.24 20.70
C ARG A 57 -8.29 3.26 21.04
N ASP A 58 -7.98 1.98 21.00
CA ASP A 58 -8.91 0.92 21.41
C ASP A 58 -8.51 0.40 22.80
N ALA A 59 -9.45 0.40 23.74
CA ALA A 59 -9.29 -0.30 25.02
C ALA A 59 -9.61 -1.78 24.80
N VAL A 60 -8.68 -2.66 25.16
CA VAL A 60 -8.74 -4.10 24.90
C VAL A 60 -8.70 -4.90 26.21
N ARG A 61 -9.40 -6.04 26.21
CA ARG A 61 -9.24 -7.08 27.22
C ARG A 61 -8.27 -8.13 26.67
N LEU A 62 -7.19 -8.38 27.40
CA LEU A 62 -6.16 -9.36 27.07
C LEU A 62 -6.65 -10.80 27.34
N PRO A 63 -5.96 -11.83 26.79
CA PRO A 63 -6.32 -13.23 27.02
C PRO A 63 -6.35 -13.66 28.50
N ASP A 64 -5.56 -13.01 29.36
CA ASP A 64 -5.55 -13.25 30.81
C ASP A 64 -6.65 -12.49 31.58
N GLY A 65 -7.49 -11.73 30.87
CA GLY A 65 -8.58 -10.94 31.43
C GLY A 65 -8.19 -9.53 31.87
N SER A 66 -6.91 -9.18 31.86
CA SER A 66 -6.44 -7.81 32.18
C SER A 66 -6.79 -6.81 31.07
N ALA A 67 -6.69 -5.52 31.37
CA ALA A 67 -7.03 -4.42 30.45
C ALA A 67 -5.77 -3.71 29.95
N SER A 68 -5.78 -3.27 28.68
CA SER A 68 -4.71 -2.50 28.04
C SER A 68 -5.28 -1.59 26.95
N ASP A 69 -4.46 -0.72 26.36
CA ASP A 69 -4.84 0.15 25.25
C ASP A 69 -3.99 -0.16 24.00
N ARG A 70 -4.56 0.05 22.81
CA ARG A 70 -3.88 -0.07 21.51
C ARG A 70 -4.08 1.21 20.71
N GLU A 71 -3.01 1.88 20.32
CA GLU A 71 -3.04 3.05 19.46
C GLU A 71 -2.59 2.66 18.05
N TYR A 72 -3.37 3.04 17.04
CA TYR A 72 -3.09 2.67 15.66
C TYR A 72 -3.68 3.64 14.64
N LEU A 73 -3.16 3.58 13.42
CA LEU A 73 -3.61 4.30 12.25
C LEU A 73 -4.50 3.40 11.38
N VAL A 74 -5.62 3.96 10.91
CA VAL A 74 -6.45 3.36 9.88
C VAL A 74 -5.96 3.83 8.52
N HIS A 75 -5.61 2.88 7.66
CA HIS A 75 -5.13 3.10 6.30
C HIS A 75 -6.05 2.41 5.29
N PRO A 76 -6.37 3.02 4.13
CA PRO A 76 -7.27 2.43 3.12
C PRO A 76 -6.69 1.16 2.46
N GLY A 77 -5.38 0.94 2.62
CA GLY A 77 -4.63 -0.06 1.86
C GLY A 77 -4.02 0.53 0.59
N ALA A 78 -3.17 -0.25 -0.04
CA ALA A 78 -2.42 0.16 -1.21
C ALA A 78 -2.11 -1.04 -2.11
N VAL A 79 -1.57 -0.75 -3.28
CA VAL A 79 -0.99 -1.72 -4.19
C VAL A 79 0.45 -1.35 -4.48
N MET A 80 1.26 -2.33 -4.86
CA MET A 80 2.58 -2.13 -5.40
C MET A 80 2.73 -2.97 -6.66
N VAL A 81 3.29 -2.38 -7.71
CA VAL A 81 3.49 -3.04 -8.99
C VAL A 81 4.97 -3.34 -9.20
N ILE A 82 5.27 -4.55 -9.64
CA ILE A 82 6.60 -5.02 -10.03
C ILE A 82 6.59 -5.18 -11.55
N PRO A 83 7.04 -4.16 -12.31
CA PRO A 83 6.96 -4.18 -13.76
C PRO A 83 8.21 -4.83 -14.36
N PHE A 84 8.01 -5.87 -15.18
CA PHE A 84 9.07 -6.55 -15.91
C PHE A 84 9.20 -6.00 -17.32
N LEU A 85 10.39 -5.47 -17.62
CA LEU A 85 10.79 -4.97 -18.93
C LEU A 85 11.89 -5.88 -19.50
N PRO A 86 11.86 -6.24 -20.80
CA PRO A 86 12.98 -6.91 -21.44
C PRO A 86 14.17 -5.94 -21.58
N GLY A 87 15.35 -6.34 -21.10
CA GLY A 87 16.61 -5.65 -21.35
C GLY A 87 17.13 -5.93 -22.76
N GLU A 88 18.03 -5.06 -23.24
CA GLU A 88 18.68 -5.21 -24.56
C GLU A 88 19.50 -6.51 -24.66
N ASP A 89 19.97 -7.01 -23.52
CA ASP A 89 20.70 -8.26 -23.33
C ASP A 89 19.77 -9.50 -23.20
N GLY A 90 18.46 -9.29 -23.29
CA GLY A 90 17.44 -10.32 -23.06
C GLY A 90 17.18 -10.64 -21.58
N ALA A 91 17.88 -9.98 -20.65
CA ALA A 91 17.66 -10.16 -19.22
C ALA A 91 16.47 -9.31 -18.73
N VAL A 92 15.80 -9.74 -17.67
CA VAL A 92 14.72 -8.96 -17.05
C VAL A 92 15.28 -7.70 -16.38
N ARG A 93 14.65 -6.57 -16.66
CA ARG A 93 14.82 -5.29 -15.97
C ARG A 93 13.55 -4.98 -15.18
N LEU A 94 13.73 -4.34 -14.03
CA LEU A 94 12.67 -3.87 -13.15
C LEU A 94 12.48 -2.39 -13.40
N VAL A 95 11.24 -1.93 -13.57
CA VAL A 95 10.92 -0.50 -13.56
C VAL A 95 10.74 -0.06 -12.12
N LEU A 96 11.47 0.99 -11.74
CA LEU A 96 11.50 1.56 -10.40
C LEU A 96 11.32 3.07 -10.52
N GLU A 97 10.99 3.67 -9.39
CA GLU A 97 10.96 5.11 -9.25
C GLU A 97 11.80 5.62 -8.08
N ARG A 98 12.07 6.93 -8.10
CA ARG A 98 12.66 7.65 -6.99
C ARG A 98 11.86 8.89 -6.66
N GLN A 99 11.41 8.97 -5.41
CA GLN A 99 10.56 10.06 -4.91
C GLN A 99 11.07 10.55 -3.55
N TYR A 100 10.94 11.86 -3.30
CA TYR A 100 11.25 12.43 -1.99
C TYR A 100 10.15 12.09 -0.97
N ARG A 101 10.49 11.36 0.09
CA ARG A 101 9.57 11.05 1.18
C ARG A 101 9.84 12.00 2.34
N TYR A 102 9.05 13.08 2.43
CA TYR A 102 9.20 14.13 3.46
C TYR A 102 9.35 13.60 4.90
N PRO A 103 8.57 12.60 5.37
CA PRO A 103 8.74 12.07 6.73
C PRO A 103 10.11 11.42 6.99
N ILE A 104 10.78 10.91 5.96
CA ILE A 104 12.12 10.31 6.05
C ILE A 104 13.20 11.36 5.77
N GLY A 105 12.87 12.39 4.99
CA GLY A 105 13.79 13.46 4.62
C GLY A 105 14.74 13.09 3.48
N GLU A 106 14.46 12.01 2.74
CA GLU A 106 15.33 11.44 1.72
C GLU A 106 14.59 11.15 0.40
N VAL A 107 15.35 11.02 -0.69
CA VAL A 107 14.85 10.49 -1.97
C VAL A 107 14.97 8.97 -1.95
N MET A 108 13.83 8.32 -1.84
CA MET A 108 13.69 6.87 -1.69
C MET A 108 13.64 6.20 -3.06
N VAL A 109 14.17 4.99 -3.18
CA VAL A 109 13.98 4.10 -4.34
C VAL A 109 12.84 3.15 -4.04
N GLU A 110 11.85 3.11 -4.92
CA GLU A 110 10.60 2.38 -4.70
C GLU A 110 10.13 1.67 -5.96
N PHE A 111 9.38 0.58 -5.81
CA PHE A 111 8.48 0.13 -6.88
C PHE A 111 7.27 1.07 -6.97
N PRO A 112 6.70 1.26 -8.18
CA PRO A 112 5.47 2.02 -8.37
C PRO A 112 4.36 1.51 -7.45
N ALA A 113 3.69 2.41 -6.74
CA ALA A 113 2.75 2.04 -5.69
C ALA A 113 1.88 3.21 -5.27
N GLY A 114 0.59 2.94 -5.09
CA GLY A 114 -0.30 3.94 -4.52
C GLY A 114 -1.50 3.36 -3.81
N LYS A 115 -2.33 4.27 -3.29
CA LYS A 115 -3.39 3.96 -2.34
C LYS A 115 -4.66 3.59 -3.09
N LEU A 116 -5.46 2.75 -2.46
CA LEU A 116 -6.80 2.46 -2.95
C LEU A 116 -7.70 3.68 -2.75
N ASP A 117 -8.41 4.05 -3.82
CA ASP A 117 -9.56 4.93 -3.72
C ASP A 117 -10.76 4.22 -3.09
N PRO A 118 -11.73 4.96 -2.50
CA PRO A 118 -12.92 4.37 -1.91
C PRO A 118 -13.67 3.42 -2.87
N GLY A 119 -13.66 2.13 -2.57
CA GLY A 119 -14.35 1.09 -3.37
C GLY A 119 -13.63 0.71 -4.66
N GLU A 120 -12.40 1.18 -4.89
CA GLU A 120 -11.60 0.84 -6.07
C GLU A 120 -11.20 -0.63 -6.07
N ASP A 121 -11.29 -1.29 -7.23
CA ASP A 121 -10.73 -2.62 -7.43
C ASP A 121 -9.19 -2.56 -7.38
N ARG A 122 -8.56 -3.56 -6.76
CA ARG A 122 -7.11 -3.55 -6.54
C ARG A 122 -6.31 -3.63 -7.85
N LEU A 123 -6.79 -4.38 -8.84
CA LEU A 123 -6.12 -4.43 -10.14
C LEU A 123 -6.34 -3.13 -10.91
N ALA A 124 -7.52 -2.51 -10.79
CA ALA A 124 -7.75 -1.18 -11.35
C ALA A 124 -6.79 -0.14 -10.76
N CYS A 125 -6.62 -0.12 -9.44
CA CYS A 125 -5.64 0.72 -8.74
C CYS A 125 -4.21 0.45 -9.25
N ALA A 126 -3.79 -0.82 -9.32
CA ALA A 126 -2.45 -1.18 -9.79
C ALA A 126 -2.16 -0.71 -11.22
N ARG A 127 -3.15 -0.78 -12.11
CA ARG A 127 -3.05 -0.27 -13.49
C ARG A 127 -2.93 1.24 -13.54
N ARG A 128 -3.76 1.94 -12.75
CA ARG A 128 -3.78 3.40 -12.66
C ARG A 128 -2.43 3.91 -12.17
N GLU A 129 -1.97 3.41 -11.03
CA GLU A 129 -0.69 3.84 -10.42
C GLU A 129 0.51 3.57 -11.34
N LEU A 130 0.57 2.39 -11.98
CA LEU A 130 1.64 2.09 -12.95
C LEU A 130 1.67 3.14 -14.07
N GLN A 131 0.51 3.51 -14.61
CA GLN A 131 0.41 4.47 -15.70
C GLN A 131 0.74 5.90 -15.24
N GLU A 132 0.20 6.34 -14.11
CA GLU A 132 0.36 7.69 -13.58
C GLU A 132 1.83 7.96 -13.23
N GLU A 133 2.44 7.07 -12.45
CA GLU A 133 3.81 7.22 -11.96
C GLU A 133 4.85 6.98 -13.04
N THR A 134 4.68 5.93 -13.87
CA THR A 134 5.73 5.49 -14.81
C THR A 134 5.46 5.78 -16.28
N GLY A 135 4.19 6.01 -16.64
CA GLY A 135 3.74 6.07 -18.04
C GLY A 135 3.57 4.69 -18.70
N PHE A 136 3.92 3.58 -18.05
CA PHE A 136 3.76 2.26 -18.64
C PHE A 136 2.32 1.74 -18.51
N VAL A 137 1.90 1.02 -19.55
CA VAL A 137 0.74 0.13 -19.52
C VAL A 137 1.20 -1.30 -19.79
N ALA A 138 0.56 -2.28 -19.13
CA ALA A 138 0.97 -3.67 -19.20
C ALA A 138 -0.11 -4.56 -19.83
N LEU A 139 0.33 -5.49 -20.68
CA LEU A 139 -0.53 -6.46 -21.35
C LEU A 139 -0.95 -7.62 -20.43
N GLU A 140 -0.13 -8.00 -19.47
CA GLU A 140 -0.41 -9.13 -18.59
C GLU A 140 -0.10 -8.78 -17.13
N TRP A 141 -0.96 -9.26 -16.24
CA TRP A 141 -0.92 -9.00 -14.81
C TRP A 141 -0.99 -10.31 -14.04
N ALA A 142 -0.28 -10.40 -12.92
CA ALA A 142 -0.40 -11.50 -11.99
C ALA A 142 -0.44 -10.98 -10.55
N ARG A 143 -1.42 -11.45 -9.78
CA ARG A 143 -1.48 -11.18 -8.34
C ARG A 143 -0.49 -12.09 -7.62
N ALA A 144 0.37 -11.51 -6.80
CA ALA A 144 1.30 -12.28 -5.98
C ALA A 144 0.72 -12.54 -4.59
N GLY A 145 0.86 -11.57 -3.69
CA GLY A 145 0.45 -11.69 -2.30
C GLY A 145 0.18 -10.35 -1.64
N VAL A 146 -0.04 -10.37 -0.34
CA VAL A 146 -0.29 -9.18 0.47
C VAL A 146 0.76 -9.09 1.57
N ILE A 147 1.30 -7.90 1.77
CA ILE A 147 2.17 -7.58 2.90
C ILE A 147 1.48 -6.57 3.82
N HIS A 148 1.85 -6.60 5.10
CA HIS A 148 1.46 -5.57 6.07
C HIS A 148 2.75 -4.89 6.52
N PRO A 149 3.05 -3.67 6.03
CA PRO A 149 4.34 -3.04 6.29
C PRO A 149 4.54 -2.71 7.77
N VAL A 150 3.45 -2.49 8.51
CA VAL A 150 3.49 -2.06 9.91
C VAL A 150 2.37 -2.74 10.72
N ILE A 151 2.61 -3.97 11.17
CA ILE A 151 1.59 -4.80 11.86
C ILE A 151 1.23 -4.34 13.27
N SER A 152 2.06 -3.51 13.90
CA SER A 152 1.90 -3.13 15.30
C SER A 152 0.98 -1.94 15.53
N TYR A 153 0.83 -1.06 14.55
CA TYR A 153 0.06 0.18 14.72
C TYR A 153 -0.56 0.72 13.41
N SER A 154 -0.63 -0.06 12.33
CA SER A 154 -1.32 0.35 11.11
C SER A 154 -2.21 -0.77 10.59
N THR A 155 -3.39 -0.41 10.08
CA THR A 155 -4.25 -1.34 9.34
C THR A 155 -3.82 -1.49 7.87
N GLU A 156 -2.72 -0.86 7.46
CA GLU A 156 -2.22 -0.90 6.09
C GLU A 156 -1.90 -2.31 5.64
N PHE A 157 -2.39 -2.62 4.43
CA PHE A 157 -1.95 -3.74 3.63
C PHE A 157 -1.51 -3.21 2.27
N ILE A 158 -0.57 -3.91 1.64
CA ILE A 158 -0.12 -3.64 0.27
C ILE A 158 -0.27 -4.92 -0.54
N GLU A 159 -1.09 -4.89 -1.58
CA GLU A 159 -1.20 -6.01 -2.51
C GLU A 159 -0.16 -5.90 -3.63
N ILE A 160 0.62 -6.97 -3.81
CA ILE A 160 1.73 -7.02 -4.76
C ILE A 160 1.23 -7.58 -6.09
N TRP A 161 1.46 -6.82 -7.15
CA TRP A 161 1.12 -7.16 -8.52
C TRP A 161 2.38 -7.23 -9.39
N PHE A 162 2.46 -8.23 -10.25
CA PHE A 162 3.44 -8.27 -11.31
C PHE A 162 2.80 -7.82 -12.62
N ALA A 163 3.56 -7.10 -13.44
CA ALA A 163 3.12 -6.58 -14.73
C ALA A 163 4.16 -6.88 -15.81
N ARG A 164 3.74 -7.34 -16.99
CA ARG A 164 4.63 -7.58 -18.14
C ARG A 164 3.98 -7.24 -19.47
N GLY A 165 4.77 -7.25 -20.55
CA GLY A 165 4.33 -6.75 -21.85
C GLY A 165 4.12 -5.24 -21.82
N LEU A 166 5.09 -4.53 -21.25
CA LEU A 166 5.00 -3.10 -21.00
C LEU A 166 5.13 -2.30 -22.30
N THR A 167 4.26 -1.32 -22.47
CA THR A 167 4.34 -0.31 -23.54
C THR A 167 4.32 1.07 -22.88
N LEU A 168 5.19 1.97 -23.34
CA LEU A 168 5.22 3.34 -22.83
C LEU A 168 4.07 4.14 -23.46
N GLY A 169 3.20 4.67 -22.61
CA GLY A 169 2.11 5.57 -22.95
C GLY A 169 2.35 6.99 -22.44
N GLU A 170 1.28 7.80 -22.41
CA GLU A 170 1.31 9.11 -21.78
C GLU A 170 1.36 8.98 -20.25
N ARG A 171 2.37 9.59 -19.64
CA ARG A 171 2.51 9.70 -18.19
C ARG A 171 1.63 10.83 -17.65
N ARG A 172 0.95 10.59 -16.53
CA ARG A 172 0.02 11.54 -15.89
C ARG A 172 0.27 11.57 -14.38
N LEU A 173 1.24 12.36 -13.95
CA LEU A 173 1.48 12.58 -12.52
C LEU A 173 0.39 13.45 -11.90
N ASP A 174 0.11 13.20 -10.63
CA ASP A 174 -0.80 14.04 -9.86
C ASP A 174 -0.20 15.42 -9.56
N ALA A 175 -1.08 16.38 -9.31
CA ALA A 175 -0.66 17.74 -9.00
C ALA A 175 0.17 17.80 -7.70
N GLY A 176 1.45 18.16 -7.82
CA GLY A 176 2.38 18.24 -6.69
C GLY A 176 3.24 16.99 -6.51
N GLU A 177 3.11 16.02 -7.40
CA GLU A 177 3.94 14.82 -7.43
C GLU A 177 5.18 15.01 -8.32
N PHE A 178 6.35 14.61 -7.80
CA PHE A 178 7.63 14.70 -8.49
C PHE A 178 8.42 13.42 -8.24
N LEU A 179 8.68 12.66 -9.30
CA LEU A 179 9.47 11.42 -9.23
C LEU A 179 10.17 11.12 -10.56
N ASP A 180 11.31 10.44 -10.45
CA ASP A 180 12.11 9.96 -11.59
C ASP A 180 11.90 8.46 -11.81
N VAL A 181 11.66 8.06 -13.05
CA VAL A 181 11.47 6.65 -13.44
C VAL A 181 12.78 6.14 -14.04
N PHE A 182 13.22 4.96 -13.61
CA PHE A 182 14.43 4.32 -14.11
C PHE A 182 14.29 2.80 -14.10
N THR A 183 15.29 2.10 -14.63
CA THR A 183 15.32 0.64 -14.59
C THR A 183 16.56 0.11 -13.90
N ALA A 184 16.44 -1.06 -13.27
CA ALA A 184 17.54 -1.76 -12.63
C ALA A 184 17.44 -3.26 -12.89
N THR A 185 18.56 -3.98 -12.82
CA THR A 185 18.53 -5.44 -12.74
C THR A 185 18.11 -5.90 -11.35
N PRO A 186 17.53 -7.09 -11.20
CA PRO A 186 17.27 -7.70 -9.90
C PRO A 186 18.53 -7.77 -9.01
N GLN A 187 19.70 -7.99 -9.61
CA GLN A 187 20.98 -8.04 -8.91
C GLN A 187 21.39 -6.66 -8.37
N GLN A 188 21.20 -5.59 -9.14
CA GLN A 188 21.45 -4.22 -8.67
C GLN A 188 20.54 -3.88 -7.49
N LEU A 189 19.24 -4.18 -7.60
CA LEU A 189 18.29 -3.95 -6.51
C LEU A 189 18.70 -4.73 -5.25
N ALA A 190 19.14 -5.99 -5.40
CA ALA A 190 19.63 -6.80 -4.28
C ALA A 190 20.87 -6.21 -3.60
N ILE A 191 21.81 -5.67 -4.38
CA ILE A 191 22.99 -4.97 -3.85
C ILE A 191 22.56 -3.74 -3.06
N TRP A 192 21.65 -2.92 -3.62
CA TRP A 192 21.15 -1.72 -2.95
C TRP A 192 20.39 -2.02 -1.65
N CYS A 193 19.59 -3.08 -1.61
CA CYS A 193 18.94 -3.54 -0.37
C CYS A 193 19.98 -3.97 0.68
N ARG A 194 20.98 -4.76 0.26
CA ARG A 194 22.06 -5.22 1.16
C ARG A 194 22.87 -4.06 1.73
N GLU A 195 23.11 -3.03 0.93
CA GLU A 195 23.93 -1.86 1.29
C GLU A 195 23.13 -0.79 2.05
N GLY A 196 21.83 -0.98 2.23
CA GLY A 196 20.96 -0.01 2.91
C GLY A 196 20.64 1.23 2.06
N VAL A 197 20.85 1.18 0.75
CA VAL A 197 20.44 2.23 -0.20
C VAL A 197 18.94 2.14 -0.48
N VAL A 198 18.39 0.91 -0.50
CA VAL A 198 16.95 0.65 -0.60
C VAL A 198 16.48 0.13 0.74
N THR A 199 15.74 0.96 1.47
CA THR A 199 15.21 0.64 2.81
C THR A 199 13.68 0.66 2.87
N ASP A 200 13.02 1.01 1.77
CA ASP A 200 11.56 0.92 1.65
C ASP A 200 11.09 -0.53 1.77
N ALA A 201 10.31 -0.81 2.82
CA ALA A 201 9.96 -2.17 3.23
C ALA A 201 9.19 -2.94 2.13
N LYS A 202 8.28 -2.27 1.41
CA LYS A 202 7.53 -2.91 0.32
C LYS A 202 8.44 -3.25 -0.87
N THR A 203 9.42 -2.40 -1.18
CA THR A 203 10.40 -2.68 -2.23
C THR A 203 11.34 -3.83 -1.85
N VAL A 204 11.79 -3.89 -0.60
CA VAL A 204 12.58 -5.03 -0.09
C VAL A 204 11.77 -6.33 -0.16
N ALA A 205 10.49 -6.30 0.24
CA ALA A 205 9.61 -7.46 0.11
C ALA A 205 9.34 -7.84 -1.36
N GLY A 206 9.20 -6.84 -2.25
CA GLY A 206 9.08 -7.04 -3.69
C GLY A 206 10.28 -7.75 -4.28
N LEU A 207 11.50 -7.42 -3.83
CA LEU A 207 12.72 -8.12 -4.26
C LEU A 207 12.70 -9.62 -3.91
N LEU A 208 12.20 -10.00 -2.73
CA LEU A 208 12.02 -11.42 -2.37
C LEU A 208 11.12 -12.12 -3.40
N TRP A 209 9.96 -11.51 -3.70
CA TRP A 209 9.06 -12.04 -4.73
C TRP A 209 9.74 -12.17 -6.09
N VAL A 210 10.47 -11.13 -6.53
CA VAL A 210 11.23 -11.16 -7.79
C VAL A 210 12.22 -12.33 -7.81
N GLN A 211 13.01 -12.52 -6.76
CA GLN A 211 14.02 -13.60 -6.70
C GLN A 211 13.38 -14.99 -6.73
N GLN A 212 12.27 -15.18 -6.02
CA GLN A 212 11.57 -16.46 -5.97
C GLN A 212 10.86 -16.79 -7.29
N VAL A 213 10.31 -15.78 -7.97
CA VAL A 213 9.70 -15.94 -9.30
C VAL A 213 10.76 -16.22 -10.35
N LEU A 214 11.88 -15.48 -10.37
CA LEU A 214 12.96 -15.68 -11.34
C LEU A 214 13.73 -16.98 -11.13
N SER A 215 13.78 -17.52 -9.91
CA SER A 215 14.35 -18.85 -9.66
C SER A 215 13.41 -20.01 -10.03
N GLY A 216 12.15 -19.71 -10.35
CA GLY A 216 11.11 -20.71 -10.62
C GLY A 216 10.56 -21.40 -9.38
N ALA A 217 10.95 -20.97 -8.19
CA ALA A 217 10.43 -21.52 -6.94
C ALA A 217 8.97 -21.13 -6.69
N TRP A 218 8.58 -19.92 -7.10
CA TRP A 218 7.20 -19.44 -7.02
C TRP A 218 6.64 -19.20 -8.42
N THR A 219 5.49 -19.79 -8.71
CA THR A 219 4.76 -19.60 -9.95
C THR A 219 3.74 -18.49 -9.81
N LEU A 220 3.54 -17.74 -10.89
CA LEU A 220 2.55 -16.67 -10.98
C LEU A 220 1.49 -17.06 -12.01
N ASP A 221 0.23 -16.85 -11.65
CA ASP A 221 -0.90 -17.01 -12.56
C ASP A 221 -1.08 -15.70 -13.35
N TRP A 222 -0.60 -15.71 -14.58
CA TRP A 222 -0.64 -14.54 -15.47
C TRP A 222 -1.97 -14.48 -16.23
N HIS A 223 -2.57 -13.29 -16.24
CA HIS A 223 -3.80 -13.01 -16.96
C HIS A 223 -3.61 -11.79 -17.85
N ALA A 224 -4.02 -11.91 -19.11
CA ALA A 224 -4.30 -10.74 -19.92
C ALA A 224 -5.59 -10.07 -19.37
N PRO A 225 -5.67 -8.73 -19.28
CA PRO A 225 -6.94 -8.06 -19.08
C PRO A 225 -7.95 -8.60 -20.09
N ASP A 226 -9.16 -8.95 -19.62
CA ASP A 226 -10.26 -9.17 -20.54
C ASP A 226 -10.38 -7.94 -21.47
N ALA A 227 -10.48 -8.18 -22.76
CA ALA A 227 -10.69 -7.14 -23.76
C ALA A 227 -12.12 -6.57 -23.67
N ALA A 228 -12.46 -5.90 -22.57
CA ALA A 228 -13.66 -5.09 -22.36
C ALA A 228 -13.48 -4.30 -21.04
N ALA A 229 -13.66 -2.99 -20.94
CA ALA A 229 -14.56 -2.12 -21.66
C ALA A 229 -13.87 -0.82 -22.09
N THR A 230 -13.94 -0.52 -23.39
CA THR A 230 -13.90 0.86 -23.87
C THR A 230 -15.17 1.55 -23.36
N PRO A 231 -15.10 2.78 -22.81
CA PRO A 231 -16.28 3.55 -22.46
C PRO A 231 -17.19 3.82 -23.67
#